data_AF-A0A161SEM8-F1
#
_entry.id   AF-A0A161SEM8-F1
#
_cell.length_a   1.000
_cell.length_b   1.000
_cell.length_c   1.000
_cell.angle_alpha   90.00
_cell.angle_beta   90.00
_cell.angle_gamma   90.00
#
_symmetry.space_group_name_H-M   'P 1'
#
loop_
_entity.id
_entity.type
_entity.pdbx_description
1 polymer ?
#
loop_
_entity_poly.entity_id
_entity_poly.type
_entity_poly.pdbx_seq_one_letter_code
_entity_poly.pdbx_strand_id
1 'polypeptide(L)'
;MSEHDLIAAWRASRWHVIVSQLGPTFLLTLTTWFLLIGLADAELPVRLAAAGILLASGILGAVAQVSAANEGLAVIDDLRALPAATPLGRRIAASALWMQVVKWVTPTIFVLIYLALLWAMFLG
;
A
#
# COMPACT_ATOMS: atom_id res chain seq x y z
N MET A 1 3.73 -25.56 -10.51
CA MET A 1 3.26 -25.45 -9.11
C MET A 1 1.89 -26.09 -9.01
N SER A 2 1.52 -26.66 -7.86
CA SER A 2 0.16 -27.13 -7.63
C SER A 2 -0.78 -25.95 -7.31
N GLU A 3 -2.10 -26.15 -7.41
CA GLU A 3 -3.08 -25.13 -6.99
C GLU A 3 -2.88 -24.73 -5.51
N HIS A 4 -2.54 -25.70 -4.65
CA HIS A 4 -2.27 -25.44 -3.23
C HIS A 4 -1.09 -24.47 -3.04
N ASP A 5 0.00 -24.65 -3.79
CA ASP A 5 1.19 -23.79 -3.72
C ASP A 5 0.86 -22.37 -4.18
N LEU A 6 0.08 -22.23 -5.25
CA LEU A 6 -0.37 -20.94 -5.75
C LEU A 6 -1.30 -20.23 -4.76
N ILE A 7 -2.20 -20.95 -4.09
CA ILE A 7 -3.04 -20.38 -3.02
C ILE A 7 -2.18 -19.90 -1.84
N ALA A 8 -1.10 -20.62 -1.50
CA ALA A 8 -0.16 -20.17 -0.47
C ALA A 8 0.59 -18.89 -0.91
N ALA A 9 1.09 -18.83 -2.15
CA ALA A 9 1.75 -17.66 -2.71
C ALA A 9 0.81 -16.44 -2.80
N TRP A 10 -0.46 -16.66 -3.16
CA TRP A 10 -1.50 -15.63 -3.15
C TRP A 10 -1.72 -15.05 -1.75
N ARG A 11 -1.80 -15.91 -0.73
CA ARG A 11 -1.95 -15.46 0.67
C ARG A 11 -0.76 -14.63 1.12
N ALA A 12 0.46 -15.02 0.76
CA ALA A 12 1.67 -14.24 1.05
C ALA A 12 1.63 -12.87 0.36
N SER A 13 1.31 -12.83 -0.94
CA SER A 13 1.20 -11.58 -1.70
C SER A 13 0.16 -10.63 -1.09
N ARG A 14 -1.04 -11.15 -0.78
CA ARG A 14 -2.09 -10.37 -0.12
C ARG A 14 -1.68 -9.89 1.28
N TRP A 15 -0.93 -10.70 2.03
CA TRP A 15 -0.42 -10.30 3.33
C TRP A 15 0.60 -9.16 3.20
N HIS A 16 1.54 -9.25 2.28
CA HIS A 16 2.52 -8.19 2.02
C HIS A 16 1.87 -6.88 1.60
N VAL A 17 0.82 -6.93 0.77
CA VAL A 17 -0.03 -5.77 0.47
C VAL A 17 -0.55 -5.14 1.76
N ILE A 18 -1.19 -5.91 2.65
CA ILE A 18 -1.80 -5.38 3.87
C ILE A 18 -0.74 -4.78 4.80
N VAL A 19 0.36 -5.50 5.04
CA VAL A 19 1.43 -5.07 5.95
C VAL A 19 2.15 -3.83 5.43
N SER A 20 2.34 -3.70 4.12
CA SER A 20 2.99 -2.52 3.50
C SER A 20 2.29 -1.20 3.83
N GLN A 21 0.99 -1.25 4.19
CA GLN A 21 0.19 -0.07 4.51
C GLN A 21 0.25 0.34 5.97
N LEU A 22 0.70 -0.54 6.87
CA LEU A 22 0.71 -0.25 8.31
C LEU A 22 1.62 0.94 8.64
N GLY A 23 2.84 0.96 8.11
CA GLY A 23 3.79 2.06 8.32
C GLY A 23 3.28 3.40 7.80
N PRO A 24 2.93 3.52 6.50
CA PRO A 24 2.39 4.75 5.93
C PRO A 24 1.11 5.23 6.64
N THR A 25 0.16 4.34 6.93
CA THR A 25 -1.11 4.72 7.59
C THR A 25 -0.88 5.22 9.01
N PHE A 26 0.02 4.56 9.75
CA PHE A 26 0.42 4.98 11.08
C PHE A 26 1.05 6.38 11.05
N LEU A 27 1.98 6.62 10.13
CA LEU A 27 2.62 7.94 10.00
C LEU A 27 1.66 9.02 9.53
N LEU A 28 0.75 8.75 8.59
CA LEU A 28 -0.29 9.71 8.19
C LEU A 28 -1.17 10.11 9.38
N THR A 29 -1.55 9.13 10.21
CA THR A 29 -2.34 9.36 11.42
C THR A 29 -1.55 10.20 12.44
N LEU A 30 -0.29 9.84 12.69
CA LEU A 30 0.59 10.58 13.59
C LEU A 30 0.85 12.01 13.12
N THR A 31 1.13 12.22 11.84
CA THR A 31 1.34 13.56 11.28
C THR A 31 0.08 14.41 11.41
N THR A 32 -1.09 13.83 11.18
CA THR A 32 -2.38 14.52 11.41
C THR A 32 -2.53 14.93 12.87
N TRP A 33 -2.25 14.02 13.80
CA TRP A 33 -2.26 14.32 15.24
C TRP A 33 -1.25 15.41 15.62
N PHE A 34 -0.03 15.34 15.09
CA PHE A 34 1.01 16.33 15.36
C PHE A 34 0.64 17.71 14.82
N LEU A 35 -0.05 17.80 13.69
CA LEU A 35 -0.60 19.08 13.21
C LEU A 35 -1.61 19.67 14.20
N LEU A 36 -2.48 18.85 14.81
CA LEU A 36 -3.44 19.30 15.82
C LEU A 36 -2.79 19.85 17.10
N ILE A 37 -1.56 19.43 17.41
CA ILE A 37 -0.83 19.88 18.61
C ILE A 37 0.33 20.85 18.30
N GLY A 38 0.38 21.43 17.08
CA GLY A 38 1.28 22.54 16.75
C GLY A 38 2.49 22.20 15.87
N LEU A 39 2.48 21.10 15.12
CA LEU A 39 3.57 20.80 14.17
C LEU A 39 3.75 21.89 13.09
N ALA A 40 2.67 22.60 12.71
CA ALA A 40 2.74 23.70 11.74
C ALA A 40 3.56 24.90 12.28
N ASP A 41 3.54 25.11 13.59
CA ASP A 41 4.25 26.19 14.28
C ASP A 41 5.70 25.83 14.67
N ALA A 42 6.10 24.56 14.46
CA ALA A 42 7.45 24.11 14.78
C ALA A 42 8.51 24.75 13.86
N GLU A 43 9.77 24.73 14.31
CA GLU A 43 10.89 25.21 13.52
C GLU A 43 10.98 24.49 12.17
N LEU A 44 11.43 25.21 11.14
CA LEU A 44 11.51 24.70 9.77
C LEU A 44 12.23 23.33 9.66
N PRO A 45 13.36 23.07 10.34
CA PRO A 45 14.02 21.76 10.27
C PRO A 45 13.14 20.61 10.76
N VAL A 46 12.29 20.83 11.77
CA VAL A 46 11.37 19.81 12.32
C VAL A 46 10.27 19.49 11.32
N ARG A 47 9.68 20.51 10.69
CA ARG A 47 8.64 20.33 9.65
C ARG A 47 9.19 19.60 8.43
N LEU A 48 10.40 19.95 7.98
CA LEU A 48 11.08 19.26 6.90
C LEU A 48 11.38 17.80 7.26
N ALA A 49 11.83 17.53 8.49
CA ALA A 49 12.05 16.16 8.96
C ALA A 49 10.75 15.35 8.97
N ALA A 50 9.64 15.90 9.49
CA ALA A 50 8.34 15.24 9.49
C ALA A 50 7.85 14.93 8.06
N ALA A 51 7.95 15.90 7.15
CA ALA A 51 7.60 15.73 5.74
C ALA A 51 8.47 14.66 5.05
N GLY A 52 9.77 14.64 5.33
CA GLY A 52 10.72 13.68 4.78
C GLY A 52 10.51 12.25 5.30
N ILE A 53 10.27 12.08 6.60
CA ILE A 53 9.95 10.78 7.21
C ILE A 53 8.68 10.20 6.59
N LEU A 54 7.63 11.02 6.48
CA LEU A 54 6.37 10.60 5.89
C LEU A 54 6.54 10.19 4.43
N LEU A 55 7.30 10.97 3.64
CA LEU A 55 7.58 10.67 2.24
C LEU A 55 8.37 9.36 2.09
N ALA A 56 9.46 9.20 2.84
CA ALA A 56 10.32 8.02 2.77
C ALA A 56 9.55 6.74 3.11
N SER A 57 8.73 6.77 4.16
CA SER A 57 7.88 5.63 4.52
C SER A 57 6.80 5.36 3.48
N GLY A 58 6.17 6.41 2.96
CA GLY A 58 5.19 6.31 1.87
C GLY A 58 5.74 5.62 0.63
N ILE A 59 6.95 6.03 0.18
CA ILE A 59 7.64 5.42 -0.95
C ILE A 59 7.94 3.95 -0.68
N LEU A 60 8.49 3.62 0.49
CA LEU A 60 8.78 2.23 0.86
C LEU A 60 7.51 1.38 0.83
N GLY A 61 6.42 1.87 1.42
CA GLY A 61 5.13 1.19 1.45
C GLY A 61 4.54 1.01 0.05
N ALA A 62 4.60 2.03 -0.80
CA ALA A 62 4.10 1.97 -2.17
C ALA A 62 4.90 0.96 -3.02
N VAL A 63 6.23 0.96 -2.93
CA VAL A 63 7.09 0.00 -3.65
C VAL A 63 6.79 -1.42 -3.21
N ALA A 64 6.72 -1.67 -1.90
CA ALA A 64 6.39 -2.99 -1.37
C ALA A 64 5.00 -3.46 -1.82
N GLN A 65 4.00 -2.57 -1.79
CA GLN A 65 2.64 -2.88 -2.24
C GLN A 65 2.59 -3.20 -3.73
N VAL A 66 3.26 -2.39 -4.56
CA VAL A 66 3.28 -2.60 -6.02
C VAL A 66 3.99 -3.90 -6.38
N SER A 67 5.09 -4.24 -5.71
CA SER A 67 5.76 -5.54 -5.90
C SER A 67 4.84 -6.70 -5.54
N ALA A 68 4.26 -6.67 -4.34
CA ALA A 68 3.34 -7.72 -3.88
C ALA A 68 2.10 -7.83 -4.76
N ALA A 69 1.63 -6.72 -5.33
CA ALA A 69 0.52 -6.73 -6.27
C ALA A 69 0.89 -7.36 -7.62
N ASN A 70 2.10 -7.09 -8.13
CA ASN A 70 2.60 -7.74 -9.34
C ASN A 70 2.79 -9.25 -9.14
N GLU A 71 3.36 -9.66 -8.01
CA GLU A 71 3.49 -11.07 -7.62
C GLU A 71 2.12 -11.74 -7.53
N GLY A 72 1.15 -11.09 -6.89
CA GLY A 72 -0.22 -11.58 -6.81
C GLY A 72 -0.92 -11.71 -8.17
N LEU A 73 -0.66 -10.80 -9.11
CA LEU A 73 -1.16 -10.89 -10.49
C LEU A 73 -0.53 -12.07 -11.23
N ALA A 74 0.77 -12.31 -11.07
CA ALA A 74 1.44 -13.47 -11.65
C ALA A 74 0.86 -14.79 -11.12
N VAL A 75 0.61 -14.88 -9.80
CA VAL A 75 -0.07 -16.03 -9.18
C VAL A 75 -1.47 -16.25 -9.76
N ILE A 76 -2.21 -15.17 -10.04
CA ILE A 76 -3.53 -15.26 -10.68
C ILE A 76 -3.41 -15.83 -12.10
N ASP A 77 -2.42 -15.38 -12.88
CA ASP A 77 -2.23 -15.87 -14.25
C ASP A 77 -1.85 -17.36 -14.26
N ASP A 78 -1.01 -17.80 -13.32
CA ASP A 78 -0.69 -19.22 -13.12
C ASP A 78 -1.92 -20.04 -12.72
N LEU A 79 -2.78 -19.51 -11.82
CA LEU A 79 -4.03 -20.18 -11.42
C LEU A 79 -5.01 -20.35 -12.60
N ARG A 80 -5.04 -19.39 -13.53
CA ARG A 80 -5.88 -19.46 -14.74
C ARG A 80 -5.39 -20.50 -15.74
N ALA A 81 -4.09 -20.80 -15.73
CA ALA A 81 -3.49 -21.79 -16.61
C ALA A 81 -3.70 -23.24 -16.13
N LEU A 82 -4.13 -23.46 -14.88
CA LEU A 82 -4.39 -24.81 -14.34
C LEU A 82 -5.76 -25.35 -14.79
N PRO A 83 -5.84 -26.64 -15.20
CA PRO A 83 -7.11 -27.29 -15.51
C PRO A 83 -7.96 -27.52 -14.23
N ALA A 84 -9.26 -27.24 -14.33
CA ALA A 84 -10.27 -27.40 -13.28
C ALA A 84 -9.84 -26.91 -11.87
N ALA A 85 -9.48 -25.62 -11.75
CA ALA A 85 -9.25 -24.97 -10.46
C ALA A 85 -10.45 -25.15 -9.51
N THR A 86 -10.21 -25.39 -8.23
CA THR A 86 -11.24 -25.46 -7.18
C THR A 86 -12.09 -24.17 -7.14
N PRO A 87 -13.27 -24.17 -6.51
CA PRO A 87 -14.04 -22.93 -6.32
C PRO A 87 -13.23 -21.79 -5.68
N LEU A 88 -12.27 -22.11 -4.80
CA LEU A 88 -11.37 -21.13 -4.21
C LEU A 88 -10.39 -20.56 -5.24
N GLY A 89 -9.68 -21.43 -5.97
CA GLY A 89 -8.76 -21.01 -7.04
C GLY A 89 -9.44 -20.15 -8.10
N ARG A 90 -10.66 -20.51 -8.52
CA ARG A 90 -11.47 -19.70 -9.46
C ARG A 90 -11.79 -18.30 -8.92
N ARG A 91 -12.12 -18.18 -7.63
CA ARG A 91 -12.39 -16.88 -7.00
C ARG A 91 -11.14 -16.02 -6.90
N ILE A 92 -9.99 -16.63 -6.59
CA ILE A 92 -8.70 -15.94 -6.58
C ILE A 92 -8.36 -15.46 -8.00
N ALA A 93 -8.49 -16.33 -9.00
CA ALA A 93 -8.24 -16.00 -10.40
C ALA A 93 -9.15 -14.86 -10.92
N ALA A 94 -10.36 -14.72 -10.39
CA ALA A 94 -11.27 -13.62 -10.70
C ALA A 94 -10.92 -12.29 -10.00
N SER A 95 -9.98 -12.29 -9.06
CA SER A 95 -9.67 -11.11 -8.23
C SER A 95 -8.63 -10.15 -8.80
N ALA A 96 -8.16 -10.35 -10.04
CA ALA A 96 -7.12 -9.53 -10.68
C ALA A 96 -7.41 -8.02 -10.65
N LEU A 97 -8.68 -7.64 -10.86
CA LEU A 97 -9.10 -6.25 -10.80
C LEU A 97 -8.77 -5.61 -9.45
N TRP A 98 -9.02 -6.32 -8.34
CA TRP A 98 -8.73 -5.82 -7.00
C TRP A 98 -7.25 -5.66 -6.74
N MET A 99 -6.42 -6.53 -7.34
CA MET A 99 -4.98 -6.39 -7.25
C MET A 99 -4.47 -5.17 -8.03
N GLN A 100 -5.07 -4.87 -9.18
CA GLN A 100 -4.82 -3.63 -9.92
C GLN A 100 -5.29 -2.38 -9.15
N VAL A 101 -6.45 -2.45 -8.49
CA VAL A 101 -6.95 -1.36 -7.64
C VAL A 101 -5.95 -1.06 -6.53
N VAL A 102 -5.52 -2.06 -5.78
CA VAL A 102 -4.52 -1.89 -4.71
C VAL A 102 -3.20 -1.33 -5.27
N LYS A 103 -2.75 -1.83 -6.43
CA LYS A 103 -1.51 -1.39 -7.06
C LYS A 103 -1.49 0.11 -7.37
N TRP A 104 -2.62 0.70 -7.78
CA TRP A 104 -2.66 2.06 -8.31
C TRP A 104 -3.45 3.05 -7.46
N VAL A 105 -4.63 2.65 -6.98
CA VAL A 105 -5.55 3.54 -6.26
C VAL A 105 -5.01 3.88 -4.89
N THR A 106 -4.56 2.88 -4.13
CA THR A 106 -4.08 3.11 -2.76
C THR A 106 -2.84 4.02 -2.71
N PRO A 107 -1.78 3.83 -3.54
CA PRO A 107 -0.65 4.77 -3.57
C PRO A 107 -1.07 6.18 -4.04
N THR A 108 -2.03 6.28 -4.95
CA THR A 108 -2.57 7.57 -5.39
C THR A 108 -3.25 8.32 -4.25
N ILE A 109 -4.10 7.63 -3.48
CA ILE A 109 -4.74 8.20 -2.29
C ILE A 109 -3.68 8.65 -1.28
N PHE A 110 -2.65 7.83 -1.04
CA PHE A 110 -1.53 8.21 -0.17
C PHE A 110 -0.90 9.53 -0.62
N VAL A 111 -0.59 9.68 -1.91
CA VAL A 111 -0.01 10.92 -2.46
C VAL A 111 -0.94 12.12 -2.23
N LEU A 112 -2.25 11.97 -2.46
CA LEU A 112 -3.21 13.05 -2.23
C LEU A 112 -3.25 13.48 -0.76
N ILE A 113 -3.25 12.54 0.18
CA ILE A 113 -3.22 12.84 1.61
C ILE A 113 -1.89 13.48 1.99
N TYR A 114 -0.77 12.96 1.48
CA TYR A 114 0.56 13.54 1.70
C TYR A 114 0.60 15.01 1.28
N LEU A 115 0.09 15.34 0.09
CA LEU A 115 0.03 16.72 -0.40
C LEU A 115 -0.88 17.60 0.47
N ALA A 116 -2.01 17.09 0.93
CA ALA A 116 -2.89 17.82 1.84
C ALA A 116 -2.22 18.10 3.19
N LEU A 117 -1.44 17.14 3.72
CA LEU A 117 -0.66 17.32 4.94
C LEU A 117 0.48 18.31 4.74
N LEU A 118 1.17 18.29 3.60
CA LEU A 118 2.16 19.33 3.27
C LEU A 118 1.53 20.71 3.20
N TRP A 119 0.36 20.82 2.57
CA TRP A 119 -0.37 22.09 2.54
C TRP A 119 -0.66 22.58 3.95
N ALA A 120 -1.28 21.75 4.80
CA ALA A 120 -1.58 22.11 6.18
C ALA A 120 -0.33 22.41 7.02
N MET A 121 0.79 21.73 6.74
CA MET A 121 2.04 21.94 7.47
C MET A 121 2.77 23.20 7.04
N PHE A 122 2.67 23.62 5.78
CA PHE A 122 3.51 24.67 5.20
C PHE A 122 2.78 25.97 4.82
N LEU A 123 1.47 25.89 4.55
CA LEU A 123 0.70 26.96 3.91
C LEU A 123 -0.65 27.25 4.58
N GLY A 124 -1.14 26.35 5.44
CA GLY A 124 -2.37 26.52 6.23
C GLY A 124 -2.06 27.01 7.63
#